data_AF-A0A961RCG5-F1
#
_entry.id   AF-A0A961RCG5-F1
#
_cell.length_a   1.000
_cell.length_b   1.000
_cell.length_c   1.000
_cell.angle_alpha   90.00
_cell.angle_beta   90.00
_cell.angle_gamma   90.00
#
_symmetry.space_group_name_H-M   'P 1'
#
loop_
_entity.id
_entity.type
_entity.pdbx_description
1 polymer ?
#
loop_
_entity_poly.entity_id
_entity_poly.type
_entity_poly.pdbx_seq_one_letter_code
_entity_poly.pdbx_strand_id
1 'polypeptide(L)'
;MKLPVLLSAPHRLLFLVGAFQFASVLVWWTCALLDLNGHGPDLPQPMPASLLHAPLILFLVFPPLFFGFLLTVFPRWIGYPDARPTVYAPVALSFLLATGLIWSGLLKNQPSAIIAAFAMAIVGWIWAMAYMGRLLIDEMRQFETTTWHAWSIFVAFVFGLMCLAGTVHGMRSTDWLLLHISNLVALDLFVLPVFVTVCHRMIPFFAGNVVVGYELWRPYWVLAVYWAASLAGVLAYGFAAPDLAAGSKIILTCLTALMLWKWWPRGQAPGLLWVLMLGFAWAPLGFALGAWLDLFAPLGSRAAIHLLTIGFAGSLVIAMVT
;
A
#
# COMPACT_ATOMS: atom_id res chain seq x y z
N MET A 1 -15.14 -18.50 26.19
CA MET A 1 -16.16 -17.74 25.43
C MET A 1 -15.74 -17.72 23.97
N LYS A 2 -16.65 -17.97 23.02
CA LYS A 2 -16.34 -17.84 21.57
C LYS A 2 -16.17 -16.35 21.25
N LEU A 3 -15.11 -15.99 20.53
CA LEU A 3 -14.92 -14.63 20.04
C LEU A 3 -16.03 -14.27 19.04
N PRO A 4 -16.51 -13.01 19.00
CA PRO A 4 -17.38 -12.53 17.93
C PRO A 4 -16.76 -12.80 16.56
N VAL A 5 -17.59 -13.06 15.53
CA VAL A 5 -17.12 -13.41 14.17
C VAL A 5 -16.11 -12.39 13.62
N LEU A 6 -16.33 -11.09 13.87
CA LEU A 6 -15.43 -10.03 13.41
C LEU A 6 -14.03 -10.06 14.07
N LEU A 7 -13.92 -10.66 15.25
CA LEU A 7 -12.67 -10.79 16.01
C LEU A 7 -12.16 -12.24 16.03
N SER A 8 -12.63 -13.09 15.12
CA SER A 8 -12.17 -14.48 15.05
C SER A 8 -10.88 -14.63 14.22
N ALA A 9 -10.55 -13.64 13.38
CA ALA A 9 -9.34 -13.60 12.59
C ALA A 9 -8.92 -12.15 12.31
N PRO A 10 -7.60 -11.86 12.14
CA PRO A 10 -7.10 -10.49 11.96
C PRO A 10 -7.73 -9.77 10.77
N HIS A 11 -7.86 -10.45 9.64
CA HIS A 11 -8.37 -9.86 8.40
C HIS A 11 -9.84 -9.43 8.45
N ARG A 12 -10.70 -10.04 9.27
CA ARG A 12 -12.16 -9.82 9.18
C ARG A 12 -12.57 -8.38 9.46
N LEU A 13 -12.26 -7.86 10.64
CA LEU A 13 -12.61 -6.48 11.00
C LEU A 13 -11.77 -5.46 10.22
N LEU A 14 -10.48 -5.74 10.01
CA LEU A 14 -9.59 -4.84 9.29
C LEU A 14 -9.94 -4.71 7.80
N PHE A 15 -10.32 -5.80 7.13
CA PHE A 15 -10.83 -5.75 5.76
C PHE A 15 -12.18 -5.05 5.68
N LEU A 16 -13.08 -5.25 6.67
CA LEU A 16 -14.34 -4.52 6.72
C LEU A 16 -14.10 -3.00 6.82
N VAL A 17 -13.21 -2.56 7.72
CA VAL A 17 -12.85 -1.15 7.86
C VAL A 17 -12.22 -0.61 6.58
N GLY A 18 -11.27 -1.34 5.98
CA GLY A 18 -10.62 -0.93 4.74
C GLY A 18 -11.58 -0.87 3.55
N ALA A 19 -12.47 -1.85 3.38
CA ALA A 19 -13.46 -1.89 2.31
C ALA A 19 -14.50 -0.77 2.46
N PHE A 20 -14.99 -0.53 3.68
CA PHE A 20 -15.89 0.59 3.96
C PHE A 20 -15.21 1.94 3.67
N GLN A 21 -13.97 2.11 4.11
CA GLN A 21 -13.21 3.33 3.87
C GLN A 21 -12.95 3.54 2.38
N PHE A 22 -12.61 2.48 1.64
CA PHE A 22 -12.41 2.55 0.19
C PHE A 22 -13.70 2.97 -0.53
N ALA A 23 -14.82 2.31 -0.26
CA ALA A 23 -16.11 2.65 -0.86
C ALA A 23 -16.53 4.09 -0.54
N SER A 24 -16.34 4.52 0.71
CA SER A 24 -16.69 5.88 1.14
C SER A 24 -15.78 6.93 0.47
N VAL A 25 -14.47 6.67 0.34
CA VAL A 25 -13.54 7.56 -0.37
C VAL A 25 -13.87 7.63 -1.87
N LEU A 26 -14.29 6.53 -2.51
CA LEU A 26 -14.73 6.54 -3.91
C LEU A 26 -15.95 7.45 -4.10
N VAL A 27 -16.96 7.34 -3.23
CA VAL A 27 -18.15 8.20 -3.27
C VAL A 27 -17.76 9.66 -3.04
N TRP A 28 -17.02 9.95 -1.97
CA TRP A 28 -16.58 11.31 -1.66
C TRP A 28 -15.75 11.94 -2.77
N TRP A 29 -14.78 11.20 -3.33
CA TRP A 29 -13.93 11.72 -4.40
C TRP A 29 -14.71 11.95 -5.69
N THR A 30 -15.68 11.09 -6.00
CA THR A 30 -16.58 11.30 -7.15
C THR A 30 -17.38 12.57 -6.99
N CYS A 31 -17.99 12.80 -5.81
CA CYS A 31 -18.70 14.04 -5.52
C CYS A 31 -17.78 15.27 -5.58
N ALA A 32 -16.58 15.19 -5.00
CA ALA A 32 -15.61 16.28 -5.06
C ALA A 32 -15.17 16.62 -6.50
N LEU A 33 -15.01 15.62 -7.37
CA LEU A 33 -14.74 15.84 -8.79
C LEU A 33 -15.94 16.50 -9.50
N LEU A 34 -17.17 16.09 -9.18
CA LEU A 34 -18.37 16.75 -9.72
C LEU A 34 -18.48 18.20 -9.25
N ASP A 35 -18.16 18.49 -7.99
CA ASP A 35 -18.13 19.85 -7.42
C ASP A 35 -17.11 20.72 -8.15
N LEU A 36 -15.90 20.18 -8.42
CA LEU A 36 -14.87 20.88 -9.20
C LEU A 36 -15.31 21.21 -10.64
N ASN A 37 -16.33 20.52 -11.16
CA ASN A 37 -16.93 20.77 -12.47
C ASN A 37 -18.29 21.50 -12.38
N GLY A 38 -18.71 21.96 -11.20
CA GLY A 38 -19.97 22.69 -11.01
C GLY A 38 -21.25 21.83 -11.10
N HIS A 39 -21.12 20.51 -11.05
CA HIS A 39 -22.24 19.56 -11.17
C HIS A 39 -22.50 18.74 -9.90
N GLY A 40 -21.71 18.96 -8.86
CA GLY A 40 -21.76 18.16 -7.64
C GLY A 40 -22.68 18.73 -6.56
N PRO A 41 -22.75 18.06 -5.41
CA PRO A 41 -23.63 18.39 -4.30
C PRO A 41 -23.11 19.53 -3.38
N ASP A 42 -22.04 20.23 -3.77
CA ASP A 42 -21.35 21.28 -3.00
C ASP A 42 -20.87 20.79 -1.62
N LEU A 43 -20.07 19.72 -1.63
CA LEU A 43 -19.56 19.12 -0.38
C LEU A 43 -18.68 20.13 0.38
N PRO A 44 -18.82 20.22 1.72
CA PRO A 44 -17.89 20.98 2.55
C PRO A 44 -16.44 20.50 2.34
N GLN A 45 -15.53 21.43 2.12
CA GLN A 45 -14.10 21.18 1.95
C GLN A 45 -13.29 21.82 3.09
N PRO A 46 -13.25 21.20 4.29
CA PRO A 46 -12.45 21.68 5.42
C PRO A 46 -10.95 21.76 5.11
N MET A 47 -10.49 21.01 4.10
CA MET A 47 -9.18 21.13 3.46
C MET A 47 -9.36 20.97 1.95
N PRO A 48 -8.45 21.48 1.11
CA PRO A 48 -8.53 21.27 -0.33
C PRO A 48 -8.62 19.77 -0.68
N ALA A 49 -9.69 19.35 -1.36
CA ALA A 49 -9.95 17.95 -1.69
C ALA A 49 -8.76 17.29 -2.40
N SER A 50 -8.10 18.04 -3.30
CA SER A 50 -6.92 17.61 -4.06
C SER A 50 -5.71 17.28 -3.17
N LEU A 51 -5.60 17.88 -1.99
CA LEU A 51 -4.54 17.61 -1.02
C LEU A 51 -4.88 16.43 -0.11
N LEU A 52 -6.17 16.13 0.07
CA LEU A 52 -6.63 15.08 0.98
C LEU A 52 -6.83 13.72 0.29
N HIS A 53 -7.12 13.70 -1.02
CA HIS A 53 -7.37 12.48 -1.78
C HIS A 53 -6.27 11.42 -1.65
N ALA A 54 -5.01 11.78 -1.93
CA ALA A 54 -3.91 10.83 -1.85
C ALA A 54 -3.64 10.34 -0.41
N PRO A 55 -3.54 11.21 0.62
CA PRO A 55 -3.37 10.77 2.01
C PRO A 55 -4.45 9.80 2.48
N LEU A 56 -5.73 10.02 2.12
CA LEU A 56 -6.82 9.11 2.48
C LEU A 56 -6.55 7.69 1.98
N ILE A 57 -6.14 7.55 0.73
CA ILE A 57 -5.87 6.26 0.11
C ILE A 57 -4.62 5.62 0.74
N LEU A 58 -3.53 6.37 0.80
CA LEU A 58 -2.22 5.88 1.24
C LEU A 58 -2.21 5.48 2.72
N PHE A 59 -2.93 6.20 3.59
CA PHE A 59 -2.79 6.05 5.04
C PHE A 59 -4.05 5.57 5.77
N LEU A 60 -5.24 5.70 5.18
CA LEU A 60 -6.50 5.28 5.83
C LEU A 60 -7.23 4.17 5.06
N VAL A 61 -7.01 4.01 3.75
CA VAL A 61 -7.59 2.91 2.97
C VAL A 61 -6.67 1.69 2.92
N PHE A 62 -5.45 1.83 2.38
CA PHE A 62 -4.55 0.69 2.22
C PHE A 62 -4.09 0.08 3.55
N PRO A 63 -3.72 0.85 4.59
CA PRO A 63 -3.17 0.27 5.82
C PRO A 63 -4.09 -0.71 6.55
N PRO A 64 -5.40 -0.47 6.77
CA PRO A 64 -6.24 -1.50 7.38
C PRO A 64 -6.30 -2.78 6.53
N LEU A 65 -6.32 -2.66 5.20
CA LEU A 65 -6.23 -3.84 4.31
C LEU A 65 -4.87 -4.55 4.47
N PHE A 66 -3.76 -3.82 4.45
CA PHE A 66 -2.45 -4.42 4.64
C PHE A 66 -2.30 -5.07 6.01
N PHE A 67 -2.74 -4.42 7.09
CA PHE A 67 -2.68 -5.01 8.43
C PHE A 67 -3.60 -6.22 8.56
N GLY A 68 -4.79 -6.21 7.95
CA GLY A 68 -5.66 -7.38 7.93
C GLY A 68 -4.97 -8.60 7.30
N PHE A 69 -4.31 -8.38 6.17
CA PHE A 69 -3.54 -9.41 5.48
C PHE A 69 -2.29 -9.81 6.29
N LEU A 70 -1.43 -8.86 6.64
CA LEU A 70 -0.14 -9.10 7.27
C LEU A 70 -0.28 -9.68 8.67
N LEU A 71 -1.19 -9.22 9.51
CA LEU A 71 -1.38 -9.84 10.84
C LEU A 71 -1.93 -11.28 10.73
N THR A 72 -2.46 -11.68 9.56
CA THR A 72 -2.85 -13.06 9.26
C THR A 72 -1.66 -13.89 8.75
N VAL A 73 -0.84 -13.36 7.82
CA VAL A 73 0.18 -14.15 7.12
C VAL A 73 1.62 -13.94 7.62
N PHE A 74 1.93 -12.78 8.17
CA PHE A 74 3.27 -12.38 8.58
C PHE A 74 3.84 -13.31 9.68
N PRO A 75 3.10 -13.68 10.74
CA PRO A 75 3.61 -14.65 11.71
C PRO A 75 3.94 -16.00 11.06
N ARG A 76 3.04 -16.50 10.20
CA ARG A 76 3.21 -17.76 9.48
C ARG A 76 4.42 -17.75 8.55
N TRP A 77 4.70 -16.62 7.92
CA TRP A 77 5.86 -16.49 7.02
C TRP A 77 7.20 -16.67 7.71
N ILE A 78 7.24 -16.35 9.01
CA ILE A 78 8.42 -16.40 9.88
C ILE A 78 8.37 -17.69 10.76
N GLY A 79 7.33 -18.51 10.62
CA GLY A 79 7.18 -19.76 11.39
C GLY A 79 6.59 -19.59 12.80
N TYR A 80 5.99 -18.45 13.12
CA TYR A 80 5.30 -18.21 14.38
C TYR A 80 3.79 -18.53 14.33
N PRO A 81 3.16 -18.84 15.48
CA PRO A 81 1.72 -19.02 15.57
C PRO A 81 0.93 -17.77 15.16
N ASP A 82 -0.34 -17.98 14.80
CA ASP A 82 -1.26 -16.90 14.43
C ASP A 82 -1.36 -15.80 15.49
N ALA A 83 -1.47 -14.55 15.02
CA ALA A 83 -1.61 -13.40 15.89
C ALA A 83 -2.86 -13.52 16.78
N ARG A 84 -2.71 -13.24 18.06
CA ARG A 84 -3.81 -13.27 19.04
C ARG A 84 -4.69 -12.01 18.89
N PRO A 85 -5.97 -12.05 19.32
CA PRO A 85 -6.86 -10.88 19.29
C PRO A 85 -6.30 -9.64 20.01
N THR A 86 -5.48 -9.84 21.05
CA THR A 86 -4.79 -8.75 21.77
C THR A 86 -3.81 -7.96 20.88
N VAL A 87 -3.40 -8.51 19.74
CA VAL A 87 -2.56 -7.84 18.75
C VAL A 87 -3.42 -7.07 17.76
N TYR A 88 -4.34 -7.74 17.06
CA TYR A 88 -5.06 -7.13 15.93
C TYR A 88 -6.30 -6.32 16.31
N ALA A 89 -6.95 -6.60 17.45
CA ALA A 89 -8.14 -5.85 17.85
C ALA A 89 -7.84 -4.37 18.17
N PRO A 90 -6.74 -4.01 18.88
CA PRO A 90 -6.35 -2.61 19.05
C PRO A 90 -6.06 -1.89 17.73
N VAL A 91 -5.43 -2.58 16.77
CA VAL A 91 -5.16 -2.04 15.43
C VAL A 91 -6.47 -1.74 14.72
N ALA A 92 -7.39 -2.71 14.71
CA ALA A 92 -8.70 -2.56 14.09
C ALA A 92 -9.53 -1.43 14.73
N LEU A 93 -9.51 -1.32 16.06
CA LEU A 93 -10.18 -0.25 16.78
C LEU A 93 -9.60 1.12 16.43
N SER A 94 -8.27 1.24 16.37
CA SER A 94 -7.60 2.48 15.96
C SER A 94 -8.03 2.93 14.56
N PHE A 95 -8.04 2.03 13.56
CA PHE A 95 -8.49 2.38 12.22
C PHE A 95 -10.01 2.64 12.12
N LEU A 96 -10.82 1.96 12.94
CA LEU A 96 -12.26 2.25 13.04
C LEU A 96 -12.51 3.65 13.63
N LEU A 97 -11.77 4.03 14.67
CA LEU A 97 -11.84 5.38 15.24
C LEU A 97 -11.32 6.43 14.26
N ALA A 98 -10.23 6.14 13.54
CA ALA A 98 -9.73 7.01 12.46
C ALA A 98 -10.80 7.21 11.37
N THR A 99 -11.52 6.14 11.01
CA THR A 99 -12.65 6.18 10.06
C THR A 99 -13.78 7.09 10.58
N GLY A 100 -14.18 6.96 11.85
CA GLY A 100 -15.18 7.87 12.43
C GLY A 100 -14.72 9.34 12.44
N LEU A 101 -13.46 9.59 12.80
CA LEU A 101 -12.86 10.92 12.85
C LEU A 101 -12.76 11.57 11.46
N ILE A 102 -12.35 10.84 10.43
CA ILE A 102 -12.21 11.41 9.08
C ILE A 102 -13.57 11.81 8.49
N TRP A 103 -14.58 10.94 8.62
CA TRP A 103 -15.92 11.24 8.09
C TRP A 103 -16.63 12.32 8.90
N SER A 104 -16.50 12.32 10.23
CA SER A 104 -17.00 13.43 11.04
C SER A 104 -16.30 14.75 10.69
N GLY A 105 -14.99 14.73 10.42
CA GLY A 105 -14.23 15.90 10.00
C GLY A 105 -14.70 16.46 8.67
N LEU A 106 -14.89 15.60 7.67
CA LEU A 106 -15.40 15.98 6.36
C LEU A 106 -16.85 16.51 6.43
N LEU A 107 -17.76 15.75 7.04
CA LEU A 107 -19.20 16.09 7.06
C LEU A 107 -19.54 17.30 7.92
N LYS A 108 -18.75 17.56 8.99
CA LYS A 108 -18.98 18.69 9.90
C LYS A 108 -18.06 19.88 9.65
N ASN A 109 -17.26 19.84 8.58
CA ASN A 109 -16.27 20.88 8.26
C ASN A 109 -15.27 21.15 9.40
N GLN A 110 -14.68 20.09 9.97
CA GLN A 110 -13.76 20.15 11.12
C GLN A 110 -12.35 19.64 10.75
N PRO A 111 -11.41 20.52 10.40
CA PRO A 111 -10.03 20.14 10.06
C PRO A 111 -9.29 19.41 11.19
N SER A 112 -9.58 19.75 12.45
CA SER A 112 -8.96 19.10 13.62
C SER A 112 -9.32 17.61 13.72
N ALA A 113 -10.56 17.23 13.36
CA ALA A 113 -10.99 15.83 13.35
C ALA A 113 -10.30 15.04 12.22
N ILE A 114 -10.05 15.67 11.07
CA ILE A 114 -9.26 15.07 9.97
C ILE A 114 -7.84 14.77 10.45
N ILE A 115 -7.17 15.74 11.06
CA ILE A 115 -5.81 15.57 11.60
C ILE A 115 -5.80 14.49 12.70
N ALA A 116 -6.82 14.47 13.56
CA ALA A 116 -6.97 13.45 14.59
C ALA A 116 -7.16 12.05 14.00
N ALA A 117 -7.81 11.90 12.85
CA ALA A 117 -7.95 10.62 12.17
C ALA A 117 -6.59 10.03 11.76
N PHE A 118 -5.75 10.82 11.09
CA PHE A 118 -4.40 10.39 10.72
C PHE A 118 -3.52 10.12 11.95
N ALA A 119 -3.63 10.95 13.00
CA ALA A 119 -2.94 10.71 14.27
C ALA A 119 -3.41 9.42 14.97
N MET A 120 -4.71 9.11 14.89
CA MET A 120 -5.26 7.87 15.44
C MET A 120 -4.72 6.64 14.68
N ALA A 121 -4.57 6.73 13.36
CA ALA A 121 -3.96 5.66 12.56
C ALA A 121 -2.51 5.35 12.97
N ILE A 122 -1.72 6.37 13.37
CA ILE A 122 -0.35 6.18 13.89
C ILE A 122 -0.35 5.24 15.10
N VAL A 123 -1.32 5.36 16.00
CA VAL A 123 -1.39 4.55 17.22
C VAL A 123 -1.53 3.06 16.88
N GLY A 124 -2.49 2.70 16.03
CA GLY A 124 -2.70 1.32 15.59
C GLY A 124 -1.52 0.78 14.77
N TRP A 125 -0.92 1.64 13.95
CA TRP A 125 0.23 1.30 13.13
C TRP A 125 1.46 0.97 14.00
N ILE A 126 1.79 1.82 14.98
CA ILE A 126 2.89 1.57 15.94
C ILE A 126 2.64 0.26 16.71
N TRP A 127 1.41 0.03 17.16
CA TRP A 127 1.05 -1.21 17.86
C TRP A 127 1.32 -2.46 17.02
N ALA A 128 0.86 -2.47 15.77
CA ALA A 128 1.08 -3.57 14.84
C ALA A 128 2.57 -3.76 14.53
N MET A 129 3.29 -2.67 14.27
CA MET A 129 4.73 -2.71 13.98
C MET A 129 5.57 -3.16 15.17
N ALA A 130 5.19 -2.80 16.40
CA ALA A 130 5.87 -3.29 17.59
C ALA A 130 5.76 -4.82 17.70
N TYR A 131 4.62 -5.40 17.35
CA TYR A 131 4.46 -6.86 17.27
C TYR A 131 5.29 -7.47 16.13
N MET A 132 5.20 -6.93 14.91
CA MET A 132 5.95 -7.44 13.76
C MET A 132 7.46 -7.35 13.96
N GLY A 133 7.95 -6.25 14.52
CA GLY A 133 9.37 -6.04 14.82
C GLY A 133 9.88 -7.01 15.89
N ARG A 134 9.07 -7.34 16.90
CA ARG A 134 9.41 -8.40 17.87
C ARG A 134 9.60 -9.75 17.18
N LEU A 135 8.69 -10.14 16.28
CA LEU A 135 8.84 -11.39 15.53
C LEU A 135 10.11 -11.45 14.68
N LEU A 136 10.50 -10.33 14.07
CA LEU A 136 11.75 -10.26 13.30
C LEU A 136 12.99 -10.37 14.19
N ILE A 137 12.98 -9.72 15.36
CA ILE A 137 14.08 -9.84 16.34
C ILE A 137 14.17 -11.26 16.88
N ASP A 138 13.03 -11.89 17.17
CA ASP A 138 12.98 -13.27 17.66
C ASP A 138 13.44 -14.25 16.56
N GLU A 139 13.08 -14.00 15.29
CA GLU A 139 13.58 -14.79 14.15
C GLU A 139 15.10 -14.78 14.09
N MET A 140 15.70 -13.59 14.12
CA MET A 140 17.16 -13.40 14.08
C MET A 140 17.89 -14.10 15.23
N ARG A 141 17.22 -14.29 16.37
CA ARG A 141 17.80 -14.94 17.56
C ARG A 141 17.66 -16.46 17.53
N GLN A 142 16.61 -16.97 16.89
CA GLN A 142 16.22 -18.38 16.99
C GLN A 142 16.52 -19.19 15.73
N PHE A 143 16.59 -18.56 14.57
CA PHE A 143 16.77 -19.25 13.28
C PHE A 143 18.02 -18.78 12.55
N GLU A 144 18.62 -19.68 11.77
CA GLU A 144 19.81 -19.39 10.96
C GLU A 144 19.47 -18.70 9.62
N THR A 145 18.19 -18.76 9.19
CA THR A 145 17.74 -18.20 7.91
C THR A 145 16.84 -17.00 8.11
N THR A 146 17.05 -15.94 7.32
CA THR A 146 16.26 -14.71 7.37
C THR A 146 15.12 -14.72 6.35
N THR A 147 13.90 -14.40 6.79
CA THR A 147 12.76 -14.17 5.89
C THR A 147 12.81 -12.75 5.29
N TRP A 148 13.58 -12.58 4.22
CA TRP A 148 13.78 -11.27 3.57
C TRP A 148 12.50 -10.56 3.11
N HIS A 149 11.44 -11.29 2.75
CA HIS A 149 10.14 -10.66 2.44
C HIS A 149 9.52 -9.97 3.65
N ALA A 150 9.71 -10.51 4.85
CA ALA A 150 9.19 -9.93 6.09
C ALA A 150 9.95 -8.63 6.43
N TRP A 151 11.27 -8.63 6.28
CA TRP A 151 12.11 -7.43 6.41
C TRP A 151 11.77 -6.36 5.37
N SER A 152 11.60 -6.74 4.10
CA SER A 152 11.20 -5.82 3.03
C SER A 152 9.88 -5.12 3.36
N ILE A 153 8.86 -5.86 3.81
CA ILE A 153 7.60 -5.27 4.26
C ILE A 153 7.80 -4.40 5.50
N PHE A 154 8.56 -4.84 6.49
CA PHE A 154 8.78 -4.06 7.69
C PHE A 154 9.45 -2.71 7.40
N VAL A 155 10.48 -2.69 6.54
CA VAL A 155 11.14 -1.45 6.07
C VAL A 155 10.15 -0.54 5.34
N ALA A 156 9.32 -1.08 4.45
CA ALA A 156 8.28 -0.32 3.78
C ALA A 156 7.30 0.33 4.78
N PHE A 157 6.90 -0.41 5.82
CA PHE A 157 6.03 0.11 6.88
C PHE A 157 6.70 1.18 7.76
N VAL A 158 8.03 1.13 7.94
CA VAL A 158 8.78 2.21 8.59
C VAL A 158 8.68 3.50 7.76
N PHE A 159 8.93 3.43 6.45
CA PHE A 159 8.74 4.57 5.56
C PHE A 159 7.30 5.10 5.59
N GLY A 160 6.31 4.21 5.52
CA GLY A 160 4.89 4.57 5.60
C GLY A 160 4.53 5.30 6.89
N LEU A 161 5.02 4.81 8.04
CA LEU A 161 4.79 5.44 9.34
C LEU A 161 5.45 6.83 9.44
N MET A 162 6.68 6.99 8.93
CA MET A 162 7.36 8.28 8.86
C MET A 162 6.57 9.28 7.99
N CYS A 163 6.08 8.83 6.83
CA CYS A 163 5.27 9.68 5.93
C CYS A 163 3.89 10.01 6.52
N LEU A 164 3.28 9.10 7.28
CA LEU A 164 2.05 9.39 8.01
C LEU A 164 2.28 10.45 9.10
N ALA A 165 3.37 10.36 9.85
CA ALA A 165 3.75 11.39 10.81
C ALA A 165 4.03 12.75 10.12
N GLY A 166 4.74 12.73 8.98
CA GLY A 166 4.95 13.89 8.12
C GLY A 166 3.65 14.51 7.60
N THR A 167 2.68 13.67 7.22
CA THR A 167 1.34 14.09 6.79
C THR A 167 0.59 14.80 7.91
N VAL A 168 0.58 14.24 9.13
CA VAL A 168 -0.02 14.88 10.31
C VAL A 168 0.65 16.22 10.61
N HIS A 169 1.98 16.27 10.54
CA HIS A 169 2.72 17.51 10.77
C HIS A 169 2.40 18.56 9.70
N GLY A 170 2.48 18.19 8.42
CA GLY A 170 2.21 19.09 7.29
C GLY A 170 0.78 19.63 7.28
N MET A 171 -0.21 18.83 7.67
CA MET A 171 -1.59 19.34 7.84
C MET A 171 -1.71 20.35 8.98
N ARG A 172 -0.98 20.17 10.09
CA ARG A 172 -0.99 21.10 11.24
C ARG A 172 -0.23 22.39 10.95
N SER A 173 0.89 22.30 10.27
CA SER A 173 1.74 23.44 9.92
C SER A 173 1.34 24.11 8.60
N THR A 174 0.34 23.58 7.88
CA THR A 174 -0.03 23.99 6.51
C THR A 174 1.14 23.93 5.52
N ASP A 175 2.09 23.02 5.77
CA ASP A 175 3.21 22.74 4.87
C ASP A 175 2.76 21.74 3.78
N TRP A 176 2.28 22.30 2.68
CA TRP A 176 1.80 21.52 1.53
C TRP A 176 2.93 20.80 0.79
N LEU A 177 4.17 21.29 0.88
CA LEU A 177 5.33 20.61 0.30
C LEU A 177 5.64 19.33 1.08
N LEU A 178 5.63 19.39 2.42
CA LEU A 178 5.81 18.21 3.25
C LEU A 178 4.71 17.17 3.00
N LEU A 179 3.46 17.61 2.81
CA LEU A 179 2.37 16.71 2.43
C LEU A 179 2.60 16.04 1.07
N HIS A 180 3.04 16.81 0.08
CA HIS A 180 3.38 16.28 -1.24
C HIS A 180 4.53 15.25 -1.18
N ILE A 181 5.62 15.59 -0.50
CA ILE A 181 6.77 14.70 -0.30
C ILE A 181 6.34 13.43 0.45
N SER A 182 5.53 13.57 1.50
CA SER A 182 5.01 12.42 2.26
C SER A 182 4.21 11.47 1.37
N ASN A 183 3.38 11.99 0.47
CA ASN A 183 2.63 11.17 -0.48
C ASN A 183 3.52 10.47 -1.51
N LEU A 184 4.50 11.19 -2.07
CA LEU A 184 5.46 10.64 -3.03
C LEU A 184 6.26 9.51 -2.38
N VAL A 185 6.89 9.77 -1.24
CA VAL A 185 7.69 8.77 -0.53
C VAL A 185 6.83 7.59 -0.06
N ALA A 186 5.60 7.83 0.41
CA ALA A 186 4.71 6.74 0.81
C ALA A 186 4.25 5.87 -0.38
N LEU A 187 4.07 6.44 -1.57
CA LEU A 187 3.76 5.64 -2.75
C LEU A 187 4.95 4.75 -3.12
N ASP A 188 6.13 5.37 -3.30
CA ASP A 188 7.32 4.71 -3.86
C ASP A 188 8.06 3.80 -2.87
N LEU A 189 8.08 4.14 -1.56
CA LEU A 189 8.82 3.40 -0.53
C LEU A 189 7.93 2.67 0.49
N PHE A 190 6.61 2.82 0.43
CA PHE A 190 5.68 2.06 1.27
C PHE A 190 4.69 1.23 0.46
N VAL A 191 3.74 1.85 -0.25
CA VAL A 191 2.64 1.12 -0.89
C VAL A 191 3.13 0.17 -1.98
N LEU A 192 3.89 0.67 -2.97
CA LEU A 192 4.35 -0.16 -4.09
C LEU A 192 5.32 -1.26 -3.63
N PRO A 193 6.31 -1.02 -2.76
CA PRO A 193 7.16 -2.09 -2.23
C PRO A 193 6.40 -3.16 -1.45
N VAL A 194 5.34 -2.81 -0.71
CA VAL A 194 4.47 -3.81 -0.06
C VAL A 194 3.86 -4.73 -1.12
N PHE A 195 3.18 -4.18 -2.13
CA PHE A 195 2.58 -5.01 -3.18
C PHE A 195 3.60 -5.85 -3.93
N VAL A 196 4.73 -5.27 -4.34
CA VAL A 196 5.78 -5.99 -5.07
C VAL A 196 6.41 -7.09 -4.21
N THR A 197 6.65 -6.83 -2.92
CA THR A 197 7.15 -7.86 -1.99
C THR A 197 6.16 -9.01 -1.85
N VAL A 198 4.87 -8.70 -1.69
CA VAL A 198 3.84 -9.73 -1.57
C VAL A 198 3.72 -10.53 -2.87
N CYS A 199 3.70 -9.87 -4.04
CA CYS A 199 3.67 -10.53 -5.33
C CYS A 199 4.89 -11.44 -5.54
N HIS A 200 6.07 -10.92 -5.22
CA HIS A 200 7.34 -11.66 -5.28
C HIS A 200 7.27 -12.93 -4.43
N ARG A 201 6.59 -12.90 -3.28
CA ARG A 201 6.42 -14.11 -2.44
C ARG A 201 5.31 -15.03 -2.92
N MET A 202 4.13 -14.48 -3.19
CA MET A 202 2.85 -15.21 -3.31
C MET A 202 2.56 -15.68 -4.74
N ILE A 203 2.86 -14.89 -5.78
CA ILE A 203 2.56 -15.31 -7.16
C ILE A 203 3.34 -16.59 -7.52
N PRO A 204 4.68 -16.66 -7.32
CA PRO A 204 5.42 -17.89 -7.60
C PRO A 204 4.98 -19.06 -6.71
N PHE A 205 4.58 -18.79 -5.48
CA PHE A 205 4.07 -19.81 -4.55
C PHE A 205 2.76 -20.42 -5.03
N PHE A 206 1.78 -19.59 -5.41
CA PHE A 206 0.51 -20.09 -5.93
C PHE A 206 0.69 -20.81 -7.26
N ALA A 207 1.46 -20.22 -8.18
CA ALA A 207 1.73 -20.85 -9.48
C ALA A 207 2.39 -22.23 -9.32
N GLY A 208 3.39 -22.36 -8.43
CA GLY A 208 4.06 -23.63 -8.15
C GLY A 208 3.15 -24.71 -7.53
N ASN A 209 2.06 -24.32 -6.87
CA ASN A 209 1.12 -25.26 -6.27
C ASN A 209 0.00 -25.70 -7.24
N VAL A 210 -0.29 -24.93 -8.30
CA VAL A 210 -1.47 -25.17 -9.15
C VAL A 210 -1.16 -25.41 -10.63
N VAL A 211 0.01 -25.00 -11.12
CA VAL A 211 0.40 -25.14 -12.53
C VAL A 211 1.40 -26.29 -12.68
N VAL A 212 1.00 -27.32 -13.44
CA VAL A 212 1.85 -28.49 -13.71
C VAL A 212 3.12 -28.06 -14.45
N GLY A 213 4.28 -28.52 -13.95
CA GLY A 213 5.59 -28.22 -14.55
C GLY A 213 6.09 -26.79 -14.34
N TYR A 214 5.51 -26.04 -13.39
CA TYR A 214 5.93 -24.68 -13.10
C TYR A 214 7.28 -24.62 -12.38
N GLU A 215 8.25 -23.93 -12.98
CA GLU A 215 9.55 -23.67 -12.35
C GLU A 215 9.50 -22.42 -11.48
N LEU A 216 9.80 -22.56 -10.19
CA LEU A 216 9.77 -21.45 -9.25
C LEU A 216 10.91 -20.45 -9.53
N TRP A 217 10.55 -19.26 -10.03
CA TRP A 217 11.48 -18.14 -10.23
C TRP A 217 11.22 -17.02 -9.23
N ARG A 218 12.09 -16.89 -8.22
CA ARG A 218 12.00 -15.88 -7.14
C ARG A 218 13.37 -15.48 -6.58
N PRO A 219 14.32 -15.00 -7.41
CA PRO A 219 15.64 -14.64 -6.91
C PRO A 219 15.62 -13.29 -6.17
N TYR A 220 16.25 -13.21 -5.00
CA TYR A 220 16.20 -12.02 -4.13
C TYR A 220 16.85 -10.76 -4.73
N TRP A 221 17.74 -10.89 -5.72
CA TRP A 221 18.33 -9.73 -6.41
C TRP A 221 17.26 -8.85 -7.05
N VAL A 222 16.13 -9.44 -7.49
CA VAL A 222 15.01 -8.68 -8.07
C VAL A 222 14.46 -7.70 -7.04
N LEU A 223 14.26 -8.15 -5.80
CA LEU A 223 13.74 -7.30 -4.73
C LEU A 223 14.75 -6.21 -4.33
N ALA A 224 16.06 -6.54 -4.32
CA ALA A 224 17.12 -5.56 -4.09
C ALA A 224 17.17 -4.48 -5.19
N VAL A 225 17.10 -4.86 -6.46
CA VAL A 225 17.07 -3.90 -7.59
C VAL A 225 15.81 -3.04 -7.53
N TYR A 226 14.67 -3.62 -7.18
CA TYR A 226 13.42 -2.87 -7.00
C TYR A 226 13.56 -1.79 -5.92
N TRP A 227 14.12 -2.12 -4.76
CA TRP A 227 14.36 -1.15 -3.68
C TRP A 227 15.36 -0.07 -4.10
N ALA A 228 16.46 -0.44 -4.74
CA ALA A 228 17.46 0.50 -5.22
C ALA A 228 16.87 1.49 -6.24
N ALA A 229 16.08 1.00 -7.19
CA ALA A 229 15.42 1.84 -8.17
C ALA A 229 14.34 2.74 -7.53
N SER A 230 13.52 2.22 -6.62
CA SER A 230 12.50 3.01 -5.91
C SER A 230 13.14 4.13 -5.08
N LEU A 231 14.23 3.83 -4.36
CA LEU A 231 14.98 4.83 -3.60
C LEU A 231 15.62 5.88 -4.52
N ALA A 232 16.20 5.45 -5.65
CA ALA A 232 16.74 6.37 -6.65
C ALA A 232 15.66 7.31 -7.21
N GLY A 233 14.44 6.82 -7.43
CA GLY A 233 13.30 7.62 -7.88
C GLY A 233 12.88 8.68 -6.85
N VAL A 234 12.85 8.33 -5.56
CA VAL A 234 12.59 9.30 -4.49
C VAL A 234 13.72 10.33 -4.37
N LEU A 235 14.98 9.90 -4.41
CA LEU A 235 16.13 10.80 -4.34
C LEU A 235 16.19 11.73 -5.56
N ALA A 236 15.78 11.26 -6.73
CA ALA A 236 15.69 12.08 -7.94
C ALA A 236 14.79 13.31 -7.75
N TYR A 237 13.67 13.16 -7.03
CA TYR A 237 12.82 14.29 -6.66
C TYR A 237 13.58 15.29 -5.78
N GLY A 238 14.27 14.81 -4.74
CA GLY A 238 15.03 15.66 -3.81
C GLY A 238 16.19 16.41 -4.47
N PHE A 239 16.83 15.81 -5.47
CA PHE A 239 17.92 16.43 -6.23
C PHE A 239 17.46 17.18 -7.50
N ALA A 240 16.15 17.25 -7.76
CA ALA A 240 15.60 17.78 -9.01
C ALA A 240 16.25 17.18 -10.26
N ALA A 241 16.47 15.85 -10.26
CA ALA A 241 17.18 15.11 -11.29
C ALA A 241 16.20 14.28 -12.17
N PRO A 242 15.57 14.88 -13.20
CA PRO A 242 14.55 14.20 -14.00
C PRO A 242 15.07 12.96 -14.73
N ASP A 243 16.34 12.97 -15.18
CA ASP A 243 16.96 11.81 -15.85
C ASP A 243 17.08 10.62 -14.89
N LEU A 244 17.36 10.88 -13.61
CA LEU A 244 17.40 9.83 -12.59
C LEU A 244 16.00 9.29 -12.28
N ALA A 245 14.99 10.15 -12.28
CA ALA A 245 13.59 9.74 -12.09
C ALA A 245 13.12 8.85 -13.26
N ALA A 246 13.38 9.26 -14.50
CA ALA A 246 13.08 8.48 -15.69
C ALA A 246 13.85 7.15 -15.69
N GLY A 247 15.17 7.19 -15.41
CA GLY A 247 16.02 6.00 -15.33
C GLY A 247 15.54 4.98 -14.29
N SER A 248 15.15 5.45 -13.10
CA SER A 248 14.53 4.64 -12.06
C SER A 248 13.27 3.91 -12.57
N LYS A 249 12.36 4.64 -13.21
CA LYS A 249 11.10 4.08 -13.75
C LYS A 249 11.35 3.13 -14.93
N ILE A 250 12.35 3.37 -15.77
CA ILE A 250 12.77 2.43 -16.82
C ILE A 250 13.26 1.12 -16.20
N ILE A 251 14.10 1.19 -15.16
CA ILE A 251 14.57 -0.01 -14.45
C ILE A 251 13.38 -0.78 -13.86
N LEU A 252 12.46 -0.08 -13.17
CA LEU A 252 11.26 -0.69 -12.59
C LEU A 252 10.35 -1.31 -13.66
N THR A 253 10.23 -0.69 -14.83
CA THR A 253 9.51 -1.23 -16.00
C THR A 253 10.12 -2.55 -16.44
N CYS A 254 11.41 -2.57 -16.75
CA CYS A 254 12.11 -3.77 -17.21
C CYS A 254 12.07 -4.89 -16.18
N LEU A 255 12.28 -4.55 -14.91
CA LEU A 255 12.28 -5.50 -13.80
C LEU A 255 10.91 -6.15 -13.59
N THR A 256 9.85 -5.34 -13.54
CA THR A 256 8.48 -5.85 -13.35
C THR A 256 7.97 -6.58 -14.60
N ALA A 257 8.37 -6.18 -15.80
CA ALA A 257 8.09 -6.94 -17.02
C ALA A 257 8.79 -8.32 -17.02
N LEU A 258 10.04 -8.38 -16.56
CA LEU A 258 10.76 -9.64 -16.38
C LEU A 258 10.06 -10.54 -15.35
N MET A 259 9.64 -9.98 -14.21
CA MET A 259 8.87 -10.71 -13.20
C MET A 259 7.56 -11.25 -13.80
N LEU A 260 6.81 -10.42 -14.52
CA LEU A 260 5.57 -10.80 -15.18
C LEU A 260 5.79 -11.97 -16.15
N TRP A 261 6.81 -11.89 -17.01
CA TRP A 261 7.12 -12.94 -17.99
C TRP A 261 7.57 -14.25 -17.33
N LYS A 262 8.37 -14.17 -16.27
CA LYS A 262 8.85 -15.35 -15.53
C LYS A 262 7.72 -16.02 -14.76
N TRP A 263 6.79 -15.24 -14.20
CA TRP A 263 5.66 -15.76 -13.44
C TRP A 263 4.47 -16.18 -14.26
N TRP A 264 4.45 -15.83 -15.56
CA TRP A 264 3.33 -16.15 -16.42
C TRP A 264 3.02 -17.65 -16.44
N PRO A 265 1.78 -18.07 -16.11
CA PRO A 265 1.41 -19.47 -16.11
C PRO A 265 1.41 -19.98 -17.57
N ARG A 266 2.28 -20.96 -17.86
CA ARG A 266 2.41 -21.58 -19.19
C ARG A 266 1.48 -22.77 -19.40
N GLY A 267 0.63 -23.08 -18.43
CA GLY A 267 -0.33 -24.17 -18.45
C GLY A 267 -1.69 -23.75 -17.91
N GLN A 268 -2.56 -24.72 -17.64
CA GLN A 268 -3.86 -24.45 -17.01
C GLN A 268 -3.67 -23.83 -15.63
N ALA A 269 -4.41 -22.75 -15.38
CA ALA A 269 -4.35 -21.97 -14.15
C ALA A 269 -5.75 -21.57 -13.70
N PRO A 270 -6.04 -21.60 -12.38
CA PRO A 270 -7.33 -21.18 -11.85
C PRO A 270 -7.53 -19.67 -12.01
N GLY A 271 -8.79 -19.21 -12.00
CA GLY A 271 -9.15 -17.81 -12.15
C GLY A 271 -8.43 -16.88 -11.16
N LEU A 272 -8.26 -17.31 -9.91
CA LEU A 272 -7.54 -16.52 -8.89
C LEU A 272 -6.10 -16.19 -9.31
N LEU A 273 -5.37 -17.14 -9.91
CA LEU A 273 -4.01 -16.88 -10.37
C LEU A 273 -4.01 -15.88 -11.54
N TRP A 274 -5.02 -15.95 -12.42
CA TRP A 274 -5.18 -14.98 -13.50
C TRP A 274 -5.45 -13.56 -12.98
N VAL A 275 -6.28 -13.41 -11.95
CA VAL A 275 -6.53 -12.09 -11.33
C VAL A 275 -5.23 -11.50 -10.78
N LEU A 276 -4.39 -12.31 -10.12
CA LEU A 276 -3.07 -11.87 -9.62
C LEU A 276 -2.14 -11.45 -10.77
N MET A 277 -2.09 -12.23 -11.85
CA MET A 277 -1.23 -11.95 -13.00
C MET A 277 -1.68 -10.70 -13.77
N LEU A 278 -2.98 -10.55 -14.01
CA LEU A 278 -3.55 -9.37 -14.66
C LEU A 278 -3.41 -8.13 -13.78
N GLY A 279 -3.58 -8.27 -12.46
CA GLY A 279 -3.29 -7.21 -11.50
C GLY A 279 -1.83 -6.78 -11.59
N PHE A 280 -0.89 -7.74 -11.57
CA PHE A 280 0.55 -7.46 -11.67
C PHE A 280 0.97 -6.86 -13.02
N ALA A 281 0.26 -7.17 -14.12
CA ALA A 281 0.55 -6.65 -15.45
C ALA A 281 0.44 -5.11 -15.55
N TRP A 282 -0.31 -4.47 -14.65
CA TRP A 282 -0.37 -3.01 -14.56
C TRP A 282 0.92 -2.38 -14.05
N ALA A 283 1.76 -3.10 -13.30
CA ALA A 283 3.00 -2.55 -12.75
C ALA A 283 3.99 -2.10 -13.86
N PRO A 284 4.40 -2.94 -14.82
CA PRO A 284 5.29 -2.50 -15.90
C PRO A 284 4.65 -1.40 -16.76
N LEU A 285 3.34 -1.45 -17.00
CA LEU A 285 2.63 -0.41 -17.77
C LEU A 285 2.65 0.95 -17.05
N GLY A 286 2.41 0.95 -15.74
CA GLY A 286 2.44 2.16 -14.92
C GLY A 286 3.83 2.78 -14.84
N PHE A 287 4.87 1.97 -14.63
CA PHE A 287 6.25 2.46 -14.65
C PHE A 287 6.68 2.94 -16.04
N ALA A 288 6.29 2.25 -17.12
CA ALA A 288 6.61 2.64 -18.49
C ALA A 288 5.99 3.99 -18.84
N LEU A 289 4.70 4.17 -18.52
CA LEU A 289 4.03 5.44 -18.71
C LEU A 289 4.66 6.54 -17.85
N GLY A 290 5.03 6.22 -16.60
CA GLY A 290 5.73 7.15 -15.74
C GLY A 290 7.06 7.63 -16.32
N ALA A 291 7.87 6.71 -16.83
CA ALA A 291 9.14 7.04 -17.50
C ALA A 291 8.92 7.90 -18.75
N TRP A 292 7.92 7.55 -19.57
CA TRP A 292 7.55 8.33 -20.75
C TRP A 292 7.15 9.76 -20.39
N LEU A 293 6.31 9.92 -19.35
CA LEU A 293 5.85 11.23 -18.92
C LEU A 293 6.99 12.08 -18.36
N ASP A 294 7.93 11.50 -17.60
CA ASP A 294 9.11 12.23 -17.12
C ASP A 294 10.00 12.75 -18.26
N LEU A 295 10.12 12.00 -19.36
CA LEU A 295 10.97 12.35 -20.50
C LEU A 295 10.29 13.34 -21.47
N PHE A 296 8.98 13.18 -21.72
CA PHE A 296 8.32 13.82 -22.85
C PHE A 296 7.11 14.69 -22.48
N ALA A 297 6.49 14.50 -21.31
CA ALA A 297 5.27 15.20 -20.92
C ALA A 297 5.13 15.33 -19.39
N PRO A 298 6.04 16.05 -18.71
CA PRO A 298 6.16 16.05 -17.25
C PRO A 298 4.90 16.55 -16.52
N LEU A 299 4.06 17.33 -17.20
CA LEU A 299 2.79 17.84 -16.66
C LEU A 299 1.65 16.78 -16.65
N GLY A 300 1.82 15.63 -17.31
CA GLY A 300 0.83 14.54 -17.42
C GLY A 300 0.94 13.42 -16.37
N SER A 301 1.85 13.56 -15.38
CA SER A 301 2.34 12.49 -14.48
C SER A 301 1.27 11.72 -13.68
N ARG A 302 0.06 12.26 -13.53
CA ARG A 302 -1.00 11.66 -12.71
C ARG A 302 -1.54 10.35 -13.29
N ALA A 303 -1.54 10.16 -14.62
CA ALA A 303 -2.05 8.95 -15.24
C ALA A 303 -1.25 7.71 -14.80
N ALA A 304 0.09 7.80 -14.80
CA ALA A 304 0.97 6.72 -14.36
C ALA A 304 0.71 6.30 -12.90
N ILE A 305 0.47 7.28 -12.01
CA ILE A 305 0.12 7.01 -10.61
C ILE A 305 -1.18 6.21 -10.54
N HIS A 306 -2.20 6.54 -11.34
CA HIS A 306 -3.46 5.80 -11.34
C HIS A 306 -3.34 4.39 -11.92
N LEU A 307 -2.47 4.15 -12.93
CA LEU A 307 -2.18 2.78 -13.37
C LEU A 307 -1.57 1.94 -12.23
N LEU A 308 -0.69 2.54 -11.43
CA LEU A 308 -0.05 1.85 -10.31
C LEU A 308 -0.99 1.68 -9.09
N THR A 309 -1.82 2.67 -8.78
CA THR A 309 -2.68 2.63 -7.58
C THR A 309 -4.04 1.97 -7.82
N ILE A 310 -4.67 2.18 -8.98
CA ILE A 310 -5.96 1.57 -9.34
C ILE A 310 -5.72 0.26 -10.08
N GLY A 311 -4.93 0.30 -11.15
CA GLY A 311 -4.65 -0.87 -11.97
C GLY A 311 -3.92 -1.95 -11.18
N PHE A 312 -2.72 -1.64 -10.68
CA PHE A 312 -1.90 -2.61 -9.96
C PHE A 312 -2.39 -2.86 -8.52
N ALA A 313 -2.31 -1.86 -7.64
CA ALA A 313 -2.67 -2.03 -6.24
C ALA A 313 -4.16 -2.36 -6.03
N GLY A 314 -5.07 -1.66 -6.70
CA GLY A 314 -6.52 -1.91 -6.60
C GLY A 314 -6.92 -3.33 -7.03
N SER A 315 -6.44 -3.80 -8.19
CA SER A 315 -6.72 -5.17 -8.66
C SER A 315 -6.20 -6.23 -7.67
N LEU A 316 -5.01 -6.03 -7.11
CA LEU A 316 -4.44 -6.97 -6.16
C LEU A 316 -5.15 -6.97 -4.81
N VAL A 317 -5.63 -5.83 -4.33
CA VAL A 317 -6.47 -5.77 -3.12
C VAL A 317 -7.70 -6.63 -3.29
N ILE A 318 -8.39 -6.54 -4.44
CA ILE A 318 -9.57 -7.35 -4.72
C ILE A 318 -9.19 -8.84 -4.69
N ALA A 319 -8.08 -9.22 -5.31
CA ALA A 319 -7.59 -10.59 -5.33
C ALA A 319 -7.23 -11.16 -3.93
N MET A 320 -6.84 -10.29 -2.99
CA MET A 320 -6.45 -10.69 -1.63
C MET A 320 -7.62 -10.88 -0.67
N VAL A 321 -8.79 -10.30 -0.99
CA VAL A 321 -9.98 -10.34 -0.14
C VAL A 321 -10.91 -11.50 -0.53
N THR A 322 -10.76 -12.05 -1.74
CA THR A 322 -11.46 -13.25 -2.24
C THR A 322 -10.79 -14.55 -1.81
#